data_AF-A0A970RHS9-F1
#
_entry.id   AF-A0A970RHS9-F1
#
_cell.length_a   1.000
_cell.length_b   1.000
_cell.length_c   1.000
_cell.angle_alpha   90.00
_cell.angle_beta   90.00
_cell.angle_gamma   90.00
#
_symmetry.space_group_name_H-M   'P 1'
#
loop_
_entity.id
_entity.type
_entity.pdbx_description
1 polymer ?
#
loop_
_entity_poly.entity_id
_entity_poly.type
_entity_poly.pdbx_seq_one_letter_code
_entity_poly.pdbx_strand_id
1 'polypeptide(L)'
;MPQTGKKAQSKAAGGTPERKLLIRGLAASPGLAEGKVVLVPGSAEAMKISEGDILVATMTTPDMIPALRKAGAVVTDEGGRTCHAAILSRELGIPCIVGAGEATQILTEGQYVIVDATRGVVFQGEEHAAPRFEPTSASAAAGSSAKDVTPAGAPAKAAPAQSVTATKIFLNLEGPASVERCAHLPSDGVGLLRTEFIFTGDIGIHPMHLVRTKQESIFVDKLAEGLAAVAAGFSPRPVLMRFSDFRTNDFRKLKGGEG
;
A
#
# COMPACT_ATOMS: atom_id res chain seq x y z
N MET A 1 -45.71 2.25 32.39
CA MET A 1 -45.94 1.79 31.01
C MET A 1 -45.13 2.67 30.06
N PRO A 2 -44.29 2.07 29.20
CA PRO A 2 -43.26 2.77 28.42
C PRO A 2 -43.83 3.30 27.10
N GLN A 3 -43.33 4.43 26.61
CA GLN A 3 -43.45 4.81 25.20
C GLN A 3 -42.07 5.09 24.62
N THR A 4 -41.72 4.24 23.68
CA THR A 4 -40.50 4.12 22.90
C THR A 4 -40.52 5.11 21.73
N GLY A 5 -39.54 6.01 21.67
CA GLY A 5 -39.31 6.91 20.54
C GLY A 5 -38.49 6.24 19.44
N LYS A 6 -39.14 5.97 18.29
CA LYS A 6 -38.57 5.49 17.02
C LYS A 6 -37.35 6.33 16.58
N LYS A 7 -36.19 5.68 16.39
CA LYS A 7 -35.08 6.22 15.59
C LYS A 7 -35.31 5.90 14.11
N ALA A 8 -35.19 6.93 13.27
CA ALA A 8 -35.30 6.87 11.83
C ALA A 8 -34.17 6.03 11.22
N GLN A 9 -34.53 5.05 10.39
CA GLN A 9 -33.62 4.27 9.55
C GLN A 9 -33.36 5.05 8.25
N SER A 10 -32.10 5.40 7.97
CA SER A 10 -31.66 5.84 6.66
C SER A 10 -31.21 4.64 5.83
N LYS A 11 -31.89 4.45 4.69
CA LYS A 11 -31.72 3.36 3.71
C LYS A 11 -30.26 3.18 3.25
N ALA A 12 -29.81 1.93 3.28
CA ALA A 12 -28.54 1.46 2.73
C ALA A 12 -28.60 1.37 1.20
N ALA A 13 -27.51 1.81 0.55
CA ALA A 13 -27.26 1.55 -0.86
C ALA A 13 -26.48 0.24 -1.00
N GLY A 14 -27.08 -0.71 -1.72
CA GLY A 14 -26.43 -1.70 -2.59
C GLY A 14 -25.38 -2.64 -1.99
N GLY A 15 -25.80 -3.85 -1.61
CA GLY A 15 -24.98 -5.05 -1.80
C GLY A 15 -24.05 -5.43 -0.64
N THR A 16 -24.61 -5.78 0.50
CA THR A 16 -23.98 -6.80 1.37
C THR A 16 -25.12 -7.58 2.01
N PRO A 17 -25.17 -8.92 1.92
CA PRO A 17 -26.13 -9.70 2.71
C PRO A 17 -25.99 -9.27 4.18
N GLU A 18 -27.09 -9.23 4.94
CA GLU A 18 -27.09 -8.92 6.39
C GLU A 18 -26.25 -9.96 7.14
N ARG A 19 -24.92 -9.79 7.10
CA ARG A 19 -23.98 -10.63 7.82
C ARG A 19 -23.76 -10.03 9.20
N LYS A 20 -23.67 -10.89 10.21
CA LYS A 20 -23.42 -10.48 11.59
C LYS A 20 -22.07 -9.75 11.68
N LEU A 21 -22.11 -8.48 12.09
CA LEU A 21 -20.91 -7.71 12.40
C LEU A 21 -20.24 -8.32 13.65
N LEU A 22 -18.95 -8.64 13.54
CA LEU A 22 -18.17 -9.17 14.65
C LEU A 22 -17.36 -8.06 15.31
N ILE A 23 -16.59 -7.31 14.53
CA ILE A 23 -15.64 -6.30 15.03
C ILE A 23 -15.68 -5.04 14.19
N ARG A 24 -15.34 -3.93 14.82
CA ARG A 24 -15.08 -2.65 14.17
C ARG A 24 -13.76 -2.08 14.66
N GLY A 25 -12.96 -1.54 13.74
CA GLY A 25 -11.69 -0.89 14.06
C GLY A 25 -11.38 0.25 13.09
N LEU A 26 -10.14 0.72 13.15
CA LEU A 26 -9.63 1.76 12.24
C LEU A 26 -9.18 1.13 10.93
N ALA A 27 -9.81 1.54 9.84
CA ALA A 27 -9.34 1.30 8.49
C ALA A 27 -7.91 1.85 8.33
N ALA A 28 -6.93 0.96 8.22
CA ALA A 28 -5.53 1.30 7.99
C ALA A 28 -5.17 1.18 6.51
N SER A 29 -5.42 0.01 5.92
CA SER A 29 -5.19 -0.26 4.50
C SER A 29 -6.51 -0.73 3.87
N PRO A 30 -7.05 -0.03 2.86
CA PRO A 30 -8.35 -0.35 2.30
C PRO A 30 -8.31 -1.69 1.54
N GLY A 31 -9.48 -2.30 1.38
CA GLY A 31 -9.65 -3.55 0.64
C GLY A 31 -10.62 -4.50 1.33
N LEU A 32 -10.93 -5.58 0.63
CA LEU A 32 -11.83 -6.63 1.08
C LEU A 32 -11.12 -7.97 0.97
N ALA A 33 -11.22 -8.81 2.00
CA ALA A 33 -10.68 -10.15 1.99
C ALA A 33 -11.55 -11.08 2.83
N GLU A 34 -11.59 -12.35 2.43
CA GLU A 34 -12.30 -13.43 3.13
C GLU A 34 -11.33 -14.57 3.36
N GLY A 35 -11.34 -15.12 4.56
CA GLY A 35 -10.42 -16.21 4.90
C GLY A 35 -10.64 -16.74 6.30
N LYS A 36 -9.83 -17.75 6.62
CA LYS A 36 -9.81 -18.39 7.92
C LYS A 36 -9.00 -17.54 8.90
N VAL A 37 -9.55 -17.30 10.09
CA VAL A 37 -8.85 -16.60 11.17
C VAL A 37 -7.71 -17.46 11.70
N VAL A 38 -6.53 -16.87 11.77
CA VAL A 38 -5.36 -17.42 12.46
C VAL A 38 -4.94 -16.41 13.52
N LEU A 39 -5.05 -16.80 14.78
CA LEU A 39 -4.61 -16.03 15.94
C LEU A 39 -3.09 -16.15 16.07
N VAL A 40 -2.40 -15.01 15.99
CA VAL A 40 -0.95 -14.91 16.05
C VAL A 40 -0.56 -14.01 17.23
N PRO A 41 -0.59 -14.52 18.48
CA PRO A 41 -0.17 -13.77 19.65
C PRO A 41 1.36 -13.55 19.70
N GLY A 42 2.14 -14.35 18.96
CA GLY A 42 3.60 -14.29 18.93
C GLY A 42 4.20 -14.78 17.62
N SER A 43 5.53 -14.69 17.50
CA SER A 43 6.26 -15.04 16.27
C SER A 43 6.26 -16.53 15.93
N ALA A 44 6.01 -17.42 16.91
CA ALA A 44 5.98 -18.86 16.69
C ALA A 44 4.73 -19.29 15.89
N GLU A 45 3.59 -18.65 16.13
CA GLU A 45 2.32 -18.93 15.47
C GLU A 45 2.25 -18.34 14.07
N ALA A 46 3.12 -17.38 13.74
CA ALA A 46 3.21 -16.76 12.42
C ALA A 46 3.52 -17.78 11.30
N MET A 47 4.12 -18.94 11.62
CA MET A 47 4.36 -20.00 10.65
C MET A 47 3.10 -20.78 10.24
N LYS A 48 2.00 -20.68 10.99
CA LYS A 48 0.75 -21.40 10.72
C LYS A 48 -0.07 -20.76 9.60
N ILE A 49 0.24 -19.51 9.23
CA ILE A 49 -0.54 -18.78 8.25
C ILE A 49 -0.34 -19.37 6.85
N SER A 50 -1.45 -19.64 6.19
CA SER A 50 -1.50 -20.04 4.78
C SER A 50 -1.91 -18.86 3.91
N GLU A 51 -1.76 -19.03 2.61
CA GLU A 51 -2.06 -18.00 1.63
C GLU A 51 -3.57 -17.67 1.64
N GLY A 52 -3.92 -16.41 1.92
CA GLY A 52 -5.30 -15.94 2.02
C GLY A 52 -5.92 -15.96 3.42
N ASP A 53 -5.21 -16.45 4.44
CA ASP A 53 -5.71 -16.46 5.82
C ASP A 53 -5.76 -15.06 6.44
N ILE A 54 -6.65 -14.87 7.43
CA ILE A 54 -6.84 -13.62 8.14
C ILE A 54 -5.97 -13.63 9.40
N LEU A 55 -4.90 -12.84 9.41
CA LEU A 55 -4.01 -12.70 10.56
C LEU A 55 -4.67 -11.83 11.62
N VAL A 56 -4.85 -12.37 12.82
CA VAL A 56 -5.40 -11.64 13.97
C VAL A 56 -4.38 -11.64 15.10
N ALA A 57 -3.98 -10.47 15.57
CA ALA A 57 -2.95 -10.33 16.61
C ALA A 57 -3.20 -9.10 17.50
N THR A 58 -2.65 -9.06 18.70
CA THR A 58 -2.72 -7.83 19.51
C THR A 58 -1.92 -6.70 18.88
N MET A 59 -0.69 -7.02 18.43
CA MET A 59 0.27 -6.13 17.79
C MET A 59 1.12 -6.92 16.79
N THR A 60 1.56 -6.31 15.69
CA THR A 60 2.51 -6.95 14.76
C THR A 60 3.96 -6.61 15.11
N THR A 61 4.86 -7.57 14.93
CA THR A 61 6.31 -7.39 15.07
C THR A 61 7.02 -7.64 13.73
N PRO A 62 8.28 -7.19 13.55
CA PRO A 62 9.04 -7.40 12.31
C PRO A 62 9.22 -8.87 11.93
N ASP A 63 9.28 -9.78 12.89
CA ASP A 63 9.43 -11.22 12.63
C ASP A 63 8.22 -11.84 11.91
N MET A 64 7.09 -11.13 11.91
CA MET A 64 5.85 -11.55 11.26
C MET A 64 5.76 -11.14 9.78
N ILE A 65 6.79 -10.48 9.21
CA ILE A 65 6.80 -10.08 7.79
C ILE A 65 6.51 -11.24 6.82
N PRO A 66 7.09 -12.44 6.98
CA PRO A 66 6.79 -13.57 6.10
C PRO A 66 5.31 -14.00 6.18
N ALA A 67 4.71 -13.89 7.36
CA ALA A 67 3.31 -14.20 7.60
C ALA A 67 2.39 -13.13 6.98
N LEU A 68 2.73 -11.85 7.16
CA LEU A 68 2.03 -10.72 6.56
C LEU A 68 1.95 -10.87 5.04
N ARG A 69 3.01 -11.32 4.36
CA ARG A 69 3.00 -11.53 2.90
C ARG A 69 2.02 -12.59 2.42
N LYS A 70 1.69 -13.57 3.26
CA LYS A 70 0.74 -14.65 2.94
C LYS A 70 -0.69 -14.31 3.35
N ALA A 71 -0.86 -13.42 4.33
CA ALA A 71 -2.15 -13.06 4.87
C ALA A 71 -3.05 -12.42 3.80
N GLY A 72 -4.31 -12.86 3.74
CA GLY A 72 -5.35 -12.20 2.96
C GLY A 72 -5.80 -10.89 3.61
N ALA A 73 -5.75 -10.78 4.94
CA ALA A 73 -5.96 -9.53 5.67
C ALA A 73 -5.28 -9.55 7.03
N VAL A 74 -5.18 -8.37 7.65
CA VAL A 74 -4.61 -8.18 8.98
C VAL A 74 -5.59 -7.43 9.87
N VAL A 75 -5.87 -7.98 11.05
CA VAL A 75 -6.69 -7.33 12.08
C VAL A 75 -5.89 -7.26 13.38
N THR A 76 -5.70 -6.07 13.94
CA THR A 76 -5.03 -5.91 15.23
C THR A 76 -5.89 -5.25 16.30
N ASP A 77 -5.75 -5.72 17.55
CA ASP A 77 -6.42 -5.12 18.71
C ASP A 77 -5.91 -3.70 18.96
N GLU A 78 -4.58 -3.54 18.91
CA GLU A 78 -3.92 -2.27 19.18
C GLU A 78 -3.30 -1.69 17.92
N GLY A 79 -2.89 -0.42 18.03
CA GLY A 79 -2.20 0.30 16.96
C GLY A 79 -3.07 1.36 16.29
N GLY A 80 -2.42 2.45 15.87
CA GLY A 80 -3.04 3.53 15.10
C GLY A 80 -2.77 3.41 13.61
N ARG A 81 -3.29 4.36 12.83
CA ARG A 81 -3.10 4.41 11.37
C ARG A 81 -1.65 4.49 10.90
N THR A 82 -0.70 4.76 11.80
CA THR A 82 0.73 4.89 11.55
C THR A 82 1.55 3.78 12.22
N CYS A 83 0.91 2.75 12.78
CA CYS A 83 1.63 1.63 13.39
C CYS A 83 2.31 0.75 12.33
N HIS A 84 3.17 -0.15 12.79
CA HIS A 84 3.90 -1.10 11.96
C HIS A 84 2.97 -1.90 11.03
N ALA A 85 1.87 -2.46 11.56
CA ALA A 85 0.85 -3.16 10.77
C ALA A 85 0.29 -2.26 9.64
N ALA A 86 -0.10 -1.04 9.98
CA ALA A 86 -0.72 -0.12 9.04
C ALA A 86 0.22 0.32 7.91
N ILE A 87 1.52 0.49 8.18
CA ILE A 87 2.51 0.87 7.16
C ILE A 87 2.76 -0.31 6.22
N LEU A 88 3.12 -1.47 6.78
CA LEU A 88 3.45 -2.65 5.96
C LEU A 88 2.25 -3.16 5.16
N SER A 89 1.05 -3.16 5.73
CA SER A 89 -0.15 -3.58 4.99
C SER A 89 -0.46 -2.66 3.81
N ARG A 90 -0.18 -1.35 3.90
CA ARG A 90 -0.31 -0.45 2.74
C ARG A 90 0.75 -0.70 1.68
N GLU A 91 1.99 -0.96 2.10
CA GLU A 91 3.10 -1.27 1.19
C GLU A 91 2.86 -2.58 0.44
N LEU A 92 2.33 -3.59 1.13
CA LEU A 92 2.02 -4.91 0.58
C LEU A 92 0.65 -4.96 -0.14
N GLY A 93 -0.17 -3.92 -0.03
CA GLY A 93 -1.51 -3.88 -0.64
C GLY A 93 -2.53 -4.81 0.03
N ILE A 94 -2.33 -5.14 1.30
CA ILE A 94 -3.15 -6.09 2.06
C ILE A 94 -4.20 -5.31 2.87
N PRO A 95 -5.48 -5.70 2.87
CA PRO A 95 -6.51 -5.12 3.72
C PRO A 95 -6.11 -5.17 5.19
N CYS A 96 -6.20 -4.03 5.89
CA CYS A 96 -5.78 -3.95 7.28
C CYS A 96 -6.70 -3.07 8.15
N ILE A 97 -7.11 -3.64 9.27
CA ILE A 97 -7.85 -2.97 10.34
C ILE A 97 -6.97 -3.00 11.59
N VAL A 98 -6.81 -1.85 12.24
CA VAL A 98 -6.01 -1.71 13.47
C VAL A 98 -6.85 -1.08 14.56
N GLY A 99 -6.46 -1.24 15.83
CA GLY A 99 -7.18 -0.62 16.93
C GLY A 99 -8.59 -1.17 17.11
N ALA A 100 -8.80 -2.46 16.86
CA ALA A 100 -10.09 -3.14 17.03
C ALA A 100 -10.45 -3.40 18.51
N GLY A 101 -9.48 -3.32 19.42
CA GLY A 101 -9.64 -3.49 20.86
C GLY A 101 -9.80 -4.95 21.31
N GLU A 102 -10.79 -5.66 20.75
CA GLU A 102 -11.22 -6.98 21.24
C GLU A 102 -11.18 -8.06 20.14
N ALA A 103 -10.42 -7.86 19.06
CA ALA A 103 -10.37 -8.79 17.94
C ALA A 103 -9.84 -10.18 18.33
N THR A 104 -8.79 -10.26 19.15
CA THR A 104 -8.25 -11.55 19.63
C THR A 104 -9.18 -12.30 20.58
N GLN A 105 -10.16 -11.63 21.18
CA GLN A 105 -11.13 -12.22 22.10
C GLN A 105 -12.42 -12.64 21.39
N ILE A 106 -12.85 -11.86 20.38
CA ILE A 106 -14.10 -12.09 19.66
C ILE A 106 -13.91 -13.10 18.51
N LEU A 107 -12.76 -13.08 17.83
CA LEU A 107 -12.48 -14.01 16.73
C LEU A 107 -11.87 -15.29 17.26
N THR A 108 -12.38 -16.43 16.80
CA THR A 108 -11.87 -17.74 17.18
C THR A 108 -10.95 -18.33 16.11
N GLU A 109 -9.95 -19.08 16.55
CA GLU A 109 -9.05 -19.82 15.65
C GLU A 109 -9.86 -20.68 14.68
N GLY A 110 -9.59 -20.51 13.40
CA GLY A 110 -10.24 -21.25 12.33
C GLY A 110 -11.63 -20.78 11.92
N GLN A 111 -12.13 -19.69 12.51
CA GLN A 111 -13.38 -19.07 12.10
C GLN A 111 -13.24 -18.41 10.72
N TYR A 112 -14.22 -18.58 9.84
CA TYR A 112 -14.26 -17.83 8.58
C TYR A 112 -14.83 -16.44 8.81
N VAL A 113 -14.14 -15.43 8.28
CA VAL A 113 -14.53 -14.02 8.39
C VAL A 113 -14.32 -13.28 7.08
N ILE A 114 -15.12 -12.24 6.88
CA ILE A 114 -14.90 -11.22 5.85
C ILE A 114 -14.38 -9.96 6.51
N VAL A 115 -13.23 -9.48 6.06
CA VAL A 115 -12.61 -8.22 6.48
C VAL A 115 -12.86 -7.18 5.41
N ASP A 116 -13.69 -6.18 5.73
CA ASP A 116 -13.83 -4.96 4.93
C ASP A 116 -13.04 -3.84 5.59
N ALA A 117 -11.78 -3.72 5.17
CA ALA A 117 -10.87 -2.72 5.69
C ALA A 117 -11.14 -1.32 5.12
N THR A 118 -12.00 -1.18 4.11
CA THR A 118 -12.46 0.11 3.60
C THR A 118 -13.41 0.77 4.60
N ARG A 119 -14.35 -0.02 5.14
CA ARG A 119 -15.29 0.42 6.19
C ARG A 119 -14.77 0.19 7.61
N GLY A 120 -13.68 -0.56 7.77
CA GLY A 120 -13.08 -0.88 9.07
C GLY A 120 -13.92 -1.87 9.88
N VAL A 121 -14.56 -2.84 9.22
CA VAL A 121 -15.48 -3.79 9.82
C VAL A 121 -15.15 -5.23 9.44
N VAL A 122 -15.39 -6.16 10.37
CA VAL A 122 -15.25 -7.60 10.16
C VAL A 122 -16.62 -8.26 10.32
N PHE A 123 -17.02 -9.03 9.33
CA PHE A 123 -18.27 -9.79 9.31
C PHE A 123 -18.01 -11.29 9.46
N GLN A 124 -19.01 -12.01 9.95
CA GLN A 124 -18.99 -13.48 9.94
C GLN A 124 -19.00 -14.00 8.49
N GLY A 125 -18.05 -14.87 8.16
CA GLY A 125 -17.98 -15.59 6.89
C GLY A 125 -18.67 -16.96 6.98
N GLU A 126 -18.93 -17.56 5.83
CA GLU A 126 -19.45 -18.94 5.73
C GLU A 126 -18.41 -19.80 5.02
N GLU A 127 -18.20 -21.02 5.52
CA GLU A 127 -17.11 -21.94 5.12
C GLU A 127 -17.15 -22.36 3.63
N HIS A 128 -18.15 -21.96 2.84
CA HIS A 128 -18.27 -22.28 1.41
C HIS A 128 -18.92 -21.16 0.56
N ALA A 129 -18.97 -19.93 1.04
CA ALA A 129 -19.43 -18.79 0.25
C ALA A 129 -18.24 -17.99 -0.27
N ALA A 130 -17.36 -18.60 -1.05
CA ALA A 130 -16.24 -17.90 -1.66
C ALA A 130 -16.71 -17.16 -2.92
N PRO A 131 -16.85 -15.82 -2.92
CA PRO A 131 -16.22 -15.11 -4.00
C PRO A 131 -14.71 -15.19 -3.73
N ARG A 132 -13.99 -15.95 -4.56
CA ARG A 132 -12.58 -15.64 -4.80
C ARG A 132 -12.56 -14.21 -5.32
N PHE A 133 -12.44 -13.25 -4.43
CA PHE A 133 -12.19 -11.88 -4.83
C PHE A 133 -10.69 -11.84 -5.04
N GLU A 134 -10.30 -11.83 -6.32
CA GLU A 134 -8.92 -11.55 -6.70
C GLU A 134 -8.48 -10.32 -5.92
N PRO A 135 -7.25 -10.31 -5.36
CA PRO A 135 -6.74 -9.12 -4.72
C PRO A 135 -6.92 -8.00 -5.72
N THR A 136 -7.78 -7.03 -5.38
CA THR A 136 -7.99 -5.85 -6.19
C THR A 136 -6.63 -5.16 -6.18
N SER A 137 -5.76 -5.54 -7.12
CA SER A 137 -4.81 -4.66 -7.74
C SER A 137 -5.57 -3.35 -7.88
N ALA A 138 -5.04 -2.33 -7.22
CA ALA A 138 -5.66 -1.04 -7.01
C ALA A 138 -6.62 -0.69 -8.17
N SER A 139 -7.92 -0.74 -7.85
CA SER A 139 -9.07 -0.43 -8.69
C SER A 139 -8.73 0.38 -9.95
N ALA A 140 -8.64 -0.33 -11.08
CA ALA A 140 -9.12 0.18 -12.34
C ALA A 140 -10.63 -0.08 -12.43
N ALA A 141 -11.44 0.99 -12.39
CA ALA A 141 -12.76 1.09 -13.00
C ALA A 141 -13.02 2.60 -13.22
N ALA A 142 -13.31 3.15 -14.40
CA ALA A 142 -13.84 2.62 -15.66
C ALA A 142 -13.24 3.43 -16.85
N GLY A 143 -13.21 2.99 -18.11
CA GLY A 143 -13.85 1.85 -18.75
C GLY A 143 -13.19 1.49 -20.10
N SER A 144 -13.60 0.33 -20.60
CA SER A 144 -13.02 -0.43 -21.71
C SER A 144 -13.47 0.05 -23.10
N SER A 145 -12.56 -0.02 -24.09
CA SER A 145 -12.79 -0.87 -25.28
C SER A 145 -11.52 -1.08 -26.11
N ALA A 146 -11.33 -2.35 -26.49
CA ALA A 146 -10.35 -2.92 -27.41
C ALA A 146 -10.42 -2.26 -28.81
N LYS A 147 -9.52 -2.42 -29.78
CA LYS A 147 -8.38 -3.32 -30.08
C LYS A 147 -7.65 -2.65 -31.28
N ASP A 148 -6.34 -2.80 -31.38
CA ASP A 148 -5.59 -3.11 -32.62
C ASP A 148 -4.12 -2.69 -32.55
N VAL A 149 -3.31 -3.48 -33.24
CA VAL A 149 -1.85 -3.61 -33.10
C VAL A 149 -1.12 -2.85 -34.22
N THR A 150 0.09 -2.34 -33.89
CA THR A 150 1.23 -1.90 -34.74
C THR A 150 1.19 -0.52 -35.44
N PRO A 151 2.35 0.10 -35.80
CA PRO A 151 3.47 0.53 -34.94
C PRO A 151 3.93 1.99 -35.19
N ALA A 152 4.85 2.48 -34.34
CA ALA A 152 5.84 3.56 -34.54
C ALA A 152 5.39 4.94 -35.12
N GLY A 153 5.42 5.96 -34.24
CA GLY A 153 5.62 7.37 -34.61
C GLY A 153 4.39 8.28 -34.48
N ALA A 154 4.52 9.30 -33.61
CA ALA A 154 3.63 10.46 -33.39
C ALA A 154 2.51 10.32 -32.31
N PRO A 155 1.99 11.47 -31.81
CA PRO A 155 2.29 12.08 -30.52
C PRO A 155 1.38 11.61 -29.37
N ALA A 156 1.81 11.89 -28.15
CA ALA A 156 1.18 11.47 -26.90
C ALA A 156 -0.35 11.69 -26.87
N LYS A 157 -1.08 10.59 -26.63
CA LYS A 157 -2.54 10.54 -26.49
C LYS A 157 -2.95 11.40 -25.29
N ALA A 158 -3.85 12.36 -25.51
CA ALA A 158 -4.34 13.28 -24.48
C ALA A 158 -4.91 12.53 -23.27
N ALA A 159 -4.42 12.89 -22.09
CA ALA A 159 -4.83 12.33 -20.80
C ALA A 159 -6.34 12.55 -20.54
N PRO A 160 -7.00 11.67 -19.77
CA PRO A 160 -8.42 11.82 -19.42
C PRO A 160 -8.67 13.17 -18.75
N ALA A 161 -9.80 13.80 -19.08
CA ALA A 161 -10.17 15.13 -18.62
C ALA A 161 -10.16 15.20 -17.09
N GLN A 162 -9.12 15.84 -16.54
CA GLN A 162 -9.00 16.14 -15.12
C GLN A 162 -10.19 17.00 -14.68
N SER A 163 -10.88 16.60 -13.62
CA SER A 163 -11.78 17.51 -12.92
C SER A 163 -10.94 18.66 -12.38
N VAL A 164 -11.19 19.88 -12.89
CA VAL A 164 -10.45 21.06 -12.48
C VAL A 164 -10.77 21.34 -11.02
N THR A 165 -9.78 21.13 -10.16
CA THR A 165 -9.84 21.47 -8.74
C THR A 165 -9.20 22.84 -8.52
N ALA A 166 -9.62 23.55 -7.47
CA ALA A 166 -8.99 24.84 -7.11
C ALA A 166 -7.54 24.65 -6.61
N THR A 167 -7.23 23.48 -6.05
CA THR A 167 -5.92 23.14 -5.49
C THR A 167 -5.22 22.13 -6.36
N LYS A 168 -4.00 22.45 -6.82
CA LYS A 168 -3.19 21.51 -7.60
C LYS A 168 -2.85 20.26 -6.79
N ILE A 169 -2.96 19.10 -7.42
CA ILE A 169 -2.68 17.78 -6.86
C ILE A 169 -1.34 17.28 -7.39
N PHE A 170 -0.35 17.23 -6.51
CA PHE A 170 1.00 16.74 -6.81
C PHE A 170 1.27 15.38 -6.19
N LEU A 171 2.10 14.57 -6.85
CA LEU A 171 2.52 13.26 -6.35
C LEU A 171 3.85 13.35 -5.61
N ASN A 172 4.01 12.49 -4.60
CA ASN A 172 5.29 12.20 -3.97
C ASN A 172 5.81 10.89 -4.54
N LEU A 173 7.02 10.89 -5.09
CA LEU A 173 7.63 9.72 -5.69
C LEU A 173 8.94 9.38 -4.97
N GLU A 174 9.22 8.08 -4.94
CA GLU A 174 10.42 7.52 -4.35
C GLU A 174 11.52 7.37 -5.41
N GLY A 175 11.19 7.12 -6.67
CA GLY A 175 12.18 6.99 -7.72
C GLY A 175 11.59 6.54 -9.06
N PRO A 176 12.45 6.06 -10.00
CA PRO A 176 12.04 5.63 -11.33
C PRO A 176 10.97 4.54 -11.34
N ALA A 177 11.04 3.58 -10.41
CA ALA A 177 10.07 2.48 -10.30
C ALA A 177 8.63 2.96 -10.05
N SER A 178 8.43 4.17 -9.51
CA SER A 178 7.10 4.73 -9.29
C SER A 178 6.45 5.23 -10.57
N VAL A 179 7.21 5.49 -11.64
CA VAL A 179 6.72 6.13 -12.87
C VAL A 179 5.64 5.29 -13.55
N GLU A 180 5.85 3.99 -13.72
CA GLU A 180 4.90 3.10 -14.41
C GLU A 180 3.51 3.15 -13.77
N ARG A 181 3.46 3.12 -12.43
CA ARG A 181 2.20 3.12 -11.66
C ARG A 181 1.57 4.50 -11.52
N CYS A 182 2.34 5.58 -11.65
CA CYS A 182 1.87 6.91 -11.26
C CYS A 182 1.74 7.89 -12.44
N ALA A 183 2.46 7.67 -13.55
CA ALA A 183 2.49 8.59 -14.68
C ALA A 183 1.11 8.76 -15.34
N HIS A 184 0.30 7.71 -15.35
CA HIS A 184 -1.04 7.76 -15.96
C HIS A 184 -2.10 8.39 -15.04
N LEU A 185 -1.78 8.68 -13.78
CA LEU A 185 -2.74 9.24 -12.83
C LEU A 185 -3.03 10.73 -13.13
N PRO A 186 -4.27 11.19 -12.85
CA PRO A 186 -4.71 12.57 -13.09
C PRO A 186 -4.09 13.54 -12.06
N SER A 187 -2.78 13.73 -12.08
CA SER A 187 -2.03 14.69 -11.24
C SER A 187 -1.43 15.84 -12.04
N ASP A 188 -1.19 16.97 -11.37
CA ASP A 188 -0.53 18.17 -11.93
C ASP A 188 1.00 18.04 -12.04
N GLY A 189 1.57 16.92 -11.59
CA GLY A 189 3.00 16.62 -11.66
C GLY A 189 3.51 15.92 -10.40
N VAL A 190 4.80 16.06 -10.16
CA VAL A 190 5.49 15.54 -8.96
C VAL A 190 5.89 16.72 -8.08
N GLY A 191 5.39 16.74 -6.84
CA GLY A 191 5.67 17.79 -5.87
C GLY A 191 6.88 17.48 -4.99
N LEU A 192 7.23 16.19 -4.89
CA LEU A 192 8.41 15.74 -4.16
C LEU A 192 8.96 14.45 -4.78
N LEU A 193 10.12 14.53 -5.41
CA LEU A 193 10.96 13.40 -5.74
C LEU A 193 12.11 13.32 -4.73
N ARG A 194 12.21 12.18 -4.03
CA ARG A 194 13.27 11.87 -3.07
C ARG A 194 14.41 11.13 -3.76
N THR A 195 15.60 11.71 -3.82
CA THR A 195 16.75 11.05 -4.49
C THR A 195 17.38 9.93 -3.67
N GLU A 196 17.06 9.84 -2.39
CA GLU A 196 17.63 8.87 -1.46
C GLU A 196 17.46 7.42 -1.92
N PHE A 197 16.34 7.10 -2.58
CA PHE A 197 16.12 5.75 -3.11
C PHE A 197 16.96 5.45 -4.35
N ILE A 198 17.32 6.46 -5.15
CA ILE A 198 18.29 6.28 -6.25
C ILE A 198 19.66 5.97 -5.65
N PHE A 199 20.00 6.58 -4.50
CA PHE A 199 21.29 6.36 -3.84
C PHE A 199 21.40 4.94 -3.26
N THR A 200 20.35 4.46 -2.61
CA THR A 200 20.35 3.15 -1.94
C THR A 200 20.00 1.99 -2.87
N GLY A 201 19.13 2.22 -3.85
CA GLY A 201 18.69 1.23 -4.83
C GLY A 201 19.63 1.14 -6.03
N ASP A 202 19.57 2.14 -6.92
CA ASP A 202 20.24 2.08 -8.22
C ASP A 202 21.76 2.21 -8.10
N ILE A 203 22.25 3.10 -7.22
CA ILE A 203 23.67 3.35 -7.03
C ILE A 203 24.28 2.32 -6.09
N GLY A 204 23.76 2.19 -4.87
CA GLY A 204 24.13 1.16 -3.88
C GLY A 204 25.55 1.25 -3.31
N ILE A 205 26.31 2.30 -3.65
CA ILE A 205 27.73 2.48 -3.27
C ILE A 205 27.90 3.84 -2.59
N HIS A 206 28.69 3.87 -1.52
CA HIS A 206 28.97 5.09 -0.77
C HIS A 206 29.66 6.13 -1.67
N PRO A 207 29.18 7.40 -1.73
CA PRO A 207 29.76 8.42 -2.62
C PRO A 207 31.27 8.64 -2.41
N MET A 208 31.72 8.75 -1.15
CA MET A 208 33.15 8.87 -0.85
C MET A 208 33.99 7.65 -1.26
N HIS A 209 33.40 6.45 -1.34
CA HIS A 209 34.11 5.29 -1.86
C HIS A 209 34.37 5.46 -3.36
N LEU A 210 33.34 5.89 -4.13
CA LEU A 210 33.47 6.17 -5.56
C LEU A 210 34.50 7.28 -5.83
N VAL A 211 34.52 8.35 -5.02
CA VAL A 211 35.54 9.40 -5.14
C VAL A 211 36.95 8.86 -4.88
N ARG A 212 37.14 8.05 -3.84
CA ARG A 212 38.45 7.45 -3.52
C ARG A 212 38.94 6.49 -4.60
N THR A 213 38.03 5.77 -5.24
CA THR A 213 38.34 4.83 -6.34
C THR A 213 38.32 5.48 -7.72
N LYS A 214 38.11 6.80 -7.81
CA LYS A 214 38.03 7.59 -9.07
C LYS A 214 36.94 7.08 -10.03
N GLN A 215 35.79 6.73 -9.47
CA GLN A 215 34.62 6.20 -10.17
C GLN A 215 33.38 7.07 -9.93
N GLU A 216 33.56 8.37 -9.67
CA GLU A 216 32.48 9.33 -9.42
C GLU A 216 31.47 9.43 -10.58
N SER A 217 31.90 9.14 -11.82
CA SER A 217 31.00 9.13 -12.98
C SER A 217 29.84 8.15 -12.80
N ILE A 218 30.07 6.99 -12.17
CA ILE A 218 29.02 6.00 -11.90
C ILE A 218 27.88 6.62 -11.08
N PHE A 219 28.22 7.48 -10.12
CA PHE A 219 27.22 8.15 -9.30
C PHE A 219 26.42 9.17 -10.12
N VAL A 220 27.13 10.00 -10.89
CA VAL A 220 26.53 11.06 -11.71
C VAL A 220 25.63 10.48 -12.78
N ASP A 221 26.10 9.48 -13.51
CA ASP A 221 25.40 8.86 -14.63
C ASP A 221 24.11 8.18 -14.14
N LYS A 222 24.20 7.35 -13.09
CA LYS A 222 23.02 6.67 -12.53
C LYS A 222 22.00 7.66 -11.94
N LEU A 223 22.46 8.71 -11.28
CA LEU A 223 21.57 9.74 -10.77
C LEU A 223 20.87 10.48 -11.91
N ALA A 224 21.60 10.84 -12.96
CA ALA A 224 21.05 11.50 -14.14
C ALA A 224 20.03 10.61 -14.86
N GLU A 225 20.35 9.32 -15.04
CA GLU A 225 19.45 8.32 -15.64
C GLU A 225 18.15 8.18 -14.84
N GLY A 226 18.25 8.04 -13.52
CA GLY A 226 17.08 7.93 -12.64
C GLY A 226 16.19 9.18 -12.68
N LEU A 227 16.80 10.37 -12.63
CA LEU A 227 16.06 11.63 -12.73
C LEU A 227 15.44 11.82 -14.12
N ALA A 228 16.15 11.45 -15.19
CA ALA A 228 15.67 11.55 -16.56
C ALA A 228 14.46 10.62 -16.80
N ALA A 229 14.47 9.40 -16.24
CA ALA A 229 13.34 8.48 -16.34
C ALA A 229 12.07 9.06 -15.70
N VAL A 230 12.20 9.68 -14.52
CA VAL A 230 11.06 10.35 -13.86
C VAL A 230 10.59 11.56 -14.65
N ALA A 231 11.51 12.42 -15.11
CA ALA A 231 11.17 13.60 -15.90
C ALA A 231 10.47 13.22 -17.22
N ALA A 232 10.95 12.20 -17.92
CA ALA A 232 10.35 11.71 -19.15
C ALA A 232 8.94 11.16 -18.90
N GLY A 233 8.73 10.41 -17.82
CA GLY A 233 7.42 9.83 -17.48
C GLY A 233 6.36 10.87 -17.11
N PHE A 234 6.77 12.03 -16.61
CA PHE A 234 5.84 13.09 -16.20
C PHE A 234 5.71 14.24 -17.19
N SER A 235 6.58 14.33 -18.22
CA SER A 235 6.53 15.36 -19.25
C SER A 235 5.14 15.48 -19.90
N PRO A 236 4.57 16.70 -20.06
CA PRO A 236 5.17 18.01 -19.80
C PRO A 236 4.95 18.56 -18.37
N ARG A 237 4.43 17.74 -17.44
CA ARG A 237 4.14 18.18 -16.06
C ARG A 237 5.44 18.38 -15.27
N PRO A 238 5.48 19.36 -14.36
CA PRO A 238 6.67 19.65 -13.57
C PRO A 238 7.02 18.52 -12.59
N VAL A 239 8.31 18.38 -12.33
CA VAL A 239 8.87 17.47 -11.33
C VAL A 239 9.73 18.27 -10.37
N LEU A 240 9.27 18.40 -9.13
CA LEU A 240 10.02 19.02 -8.04
C LEU A 240 10.85 17.95 -7.34
N MET A 241 12.16 18.08 -7.45
CA MET A 241 13.13 17.22 -6.80
C MET A 241 13.71 17.90 -5.57
N ARG A 242 13.87 17.12 -4.50
CA ARG A 242 14.58 17.54 -3.29
C ARG A 242 15.98 16.92 -3.33
N PHE A 243 17.00 17.73 -3.05
CA PHE A 243 18.34 17.20 -2.79
C PHE A 243 18.35 16.26 -1.59
N SER A 244 19.39 15.44 -1.52
CA SER A 244 19.53 14.45 -0.46
C SER A 244 19.50 15.08 0.92
N ASP A 245 18.69 14.48 1.78
CA ASP A 245 18.57 14.76 3.21
C ASP A 245 19.29 13.68 4.05
N PHE A 246 20.08 12.82 3.41
CA PHE A 246 20.87 11.81 4.11
C PHE A 246 21.98 12.47 4.93
N ARG A 247 22.08 12.06 6.19
CA ARG A 247 23.22 12.36 7.05
C ARG A 247 24.33 11.36 6.77
N THR A 248 25.55 11.68 7.18
CA THR A 248 26.72 10.80 7.00
C THR A 248 26.49 9.36 7.46
N ASN A 249 25.77 9.17 8.57
CA ASN A 249 25.47 7.84 9.11
C ASN A 249 24.51 7.03 8.22
N ASP A 250 23.65 7.68 7.44
CA ASP A 250 22.67 7.01 6.58
C ASP A 250 23.34 6.30 5.40
N PHE A 251 24.54 6.73 5.01
CA PHE A 251 25.35 6.09 3.96
C PHE A 251 26.15 4.87 4.44
N ARG A 252 26.25 4.61 5.75
CA ARG A 252 27.09 3.54 6.32
C ARG A 252 26.71 2.14 5.81
N LYS A 253 25.44 1.95 5.47
CA LYS A 253 24.91 0.67 4.95
C LYS A 253 25.23 0.41 3.48
N LEU A 254 25.75 1.41 2.76
CA LEU A 254 26.14 1.25 1.36
C LEU A 254 27.51 0.59 1.25
N LYS A 255 27.76 -0.05 0.10
CA LYS A 255 29.08 -0.62 -0.19
C LYS A 255 30.17 0.45 -0.08
N GLY A 256 31.18 0.20 0.74
CA GLY A 256 32.28 1.15 1.00
C GLY A 256 31.97 2.22 2.05
N GLY A 257 30.89 2.06 2.83
CA GLY A 257 30.48 2.96 3.92
C GLY A 257 30.93 2.53 5.33
N GLU A 258 31.71 1.46 5.45
CA GLU A 258 32.12 0.85 6.73
C GLU A 258 33.21 1.65 7.50
N GLY A 259 33.73 2.73 6.90
CA GLY A 259 34.86 3.52 7.43
C GLY A 259 34.50 4.89 7.98
#